data_AF-A0AAD6XRY4-F1
#
_entry.id   AF-A0AAD6XRY4-F1
#
_cell.length_a   1.000
_cell.length_b   1.000
_cell.length_c   1.000
_cell.angle_alpha   90.00
_cell.angle_beta   90.00
_cell.angle_gamma   90.00
#
_symmetry.space_group_name_H-M   'P 1'
#
loop_
_entity.id
_entity.type
_entity.pdbx_description
1 polymer ?
#
loop_
_entity_poly.entity_id
_entity_poly.type
_entity_poly.pdbx_seq_one_letter_code
_entity_poly.pdbx_strand_id
1 'polypeptide(L)'
;MAENDEGSFFADVLKPGSSLQPQFILILDTAFVSLFCILILLVVLTGSLHVYALIAIELALWASVKWFVNELRNTPIPTEDVQSKKAS
;
A
#
# COMPACT_ATOMS: atom_id res chain seq x y z
N MET A 1 -3.92 9.60 -29.74
CA MET A 1 -4.99 8.72 -29.24
C MET A 1 -4.51 8.15 -27.91
N ALA A 2 -4.53 8.95 -26.85
CA ALA A 2 -4.03 8.59 -25.52
C ALA A 2 -4.70 9.48 -24.48
N GLU A 3 -5.98 9.23 -24.21
CA GLU A 3 -6.74 9.88 -23.14
C GLU A 3 -7.91 8.94 -22.83
N ASN A 4 -7.66 7.88 -22.05
CA ASN A 4 -8.71 6.99 -21.49
C ASN A 4 -8.16 6.13 -20.33
N ASP A 5 -6.84 5.99 -20.19
CA ASP A 5 -6.23 5.14 -19.16
C ASP A 5 -6.22 5.82 -17.77
N GLU A 6 -5.86 7.10 -17.70
CA GLU A 6 -5.75 7.82 -16.42
C GLU A 6 -7.09 7.91 -15.68
N GLY A 7 -8.18 8.11 -16.43
CA GLY A 7 -9.54 8.16 -15.88
C GLY A 7 -9.99 6.83 -15.24
N SER A 8 -9.56 5.68 -15.79
CA SER A 8 -9.91 4.38 -15.21
C SER A 8 -9.12 4.08 -13.95
N PHE A 9 -7.84 4.44 -13.88
CA PHE A 9 -7.02 4.28 -12.68
C PHE A 9 -7.53 5.15 -11.51
N PHE A 10 -7.89 6.41 -11.78
CA PHE A 10 -8.51 7.26 -10.76
C PHE A 10 -9.92 6.78 -10.38
N ALA A 11 -10.73 6.32 -11.34
CA ALA A 11 -12.05 5.75 -11.05
C ALA A 11 -11.98 4.45 -10.23
N ASP A 12 -11.00 3.58 -10.51
CA ASP A 12 -10.75 2.35 -9.75
C ASP A 12 -10.12 2.64 -8.39
N VAL A 13 -9.27 3.66 -8.24
CA VAL A 13 -8.77 4.14 -6.94
C VAL A 13 -9.89 4.73 -6.07
N LEU A 14 -10.84 5.45 -6.67
CA LEU A 14 -11.98 6.05 -5.97
C LEU A 14 -13.12 5.06 -5.70
N LYS A 15 -13.07 3.86 -6.29
CA LYS A 15 -14.07 2.83 -6.05
C LYS A 15 -13.92 2.29 -4.62
N PRO A 16 -15.00 2.25 -3.82
CA PRO A 16 -14.93 1.77 -2.45
C PRO A 16 -14.45 0.31 -2.44
N GLY A 17 -13.38 0.02 -1.69
CA GLY A 17 -12.74 -1.31 -1.62
C GLY A 17 -11.44 -1.47 -2.41
N SER A 18 -11.01 -0.47 -3.19
CA SER A 18 -9.75 -0.50 -3.97
C SER A 18 -8.48 -0.63 -3.10
N SER A 19 -8.55 -0.19 -1.85
CA SER A 19 -7.46 -0.30 -0.85
C SER A 19 -7.01 -1.74 -0.57
N LEU A 20 -7.87 -2.75 -0.81
CA LEU A 20 -7.58 -4.17 -0.59
C LEU A 20 -7.03 -4.88 -1.85
N GLN A 21 -6.80 -4.15 -2.94
CA GLN A 21 -6.28 -4.73 -4.18
C GLN A 21 -4.76 -4.98 -4.08
N PRO A 22 -4.25 -6.15 -4.53
CA PRO A 22 -2.82 -6.49 -4.46
C PRO A 22 -1.89 -5.45 -5.10
N GLN A 23 -2.36 -4.78 -6.15
CA GLN A 23 -1.62 -3.69 -6.83
C GLN A 23 -1.36 -2.50 -5.91
N PHE A 24 -2.32 -2.10 -5.05
CA PHE A 24 -2.14 -0.96 -4.15
C PHE A 24 -1.06 -1.23 -3.10
N ILE A 25 -1.02 -2.45 -2.57
CA ILE A 25 0.01 -2.87 -1.62
C ILE A 25 1.39 -2.88 -2.27
N LEU A 26 1.49 -3.33 -3.52
CA LEU A 26 2.75 -3.29 -4.29
C LEU A 26 3.24 -1.86 -4.52
N ILE A 27 2.35 -0.95 -4.91
CA ILE A 27 2.69 0.46 -5.12
C ILE A 27 3.17 1.09 -3.81
N LEU A 28 2.48 0.81 -2.71
CA LEU A 28 2.82 1.34 -1.39
C LEU A 28 4.18 0.81 -0.90
N ASP A 29 4.43 -0.49 -1.03
CA ASP A 29 5.73 -1.11 -0.71
C ASP A 29 6.85 -0.50 -1.56
N THR A 30 6.61 -0.29 -2.86
CA THR A 30 7.56 0.35 -3.78
C THR A 30 7.86 1.80 -3.36
N ALA A 31 6.84 2.57 -2.95
CA ALA A 31 7.00 3.94 -2.49
C ALA A 31 7.84 3.99 -1.20
N PHE A 32 7.61 3.08 -0.25
CA PHE A 32 8.42 2.98 0.97
C PHE A 32 9.87 2.61 0.68
N VAL A 33 10.11 1.60 -0.15
CA VAL A 33 11.47 1.20 -0.55
C VAL A 33 12.21 2.34 -1.26
N SER A 34 11.52 3.07 -2.13
CA SER A 34 12.08 4.25 -2.80
C SER A 34 12.46 5.34 -1.79
N LEU A 35 11.58 5.61 -0.82
CA LEU A 35 11.85 6.58 0.24
C LEU A 35 13.03 6.15 1.10
N PHE A 36 13.11 4.88 1.50
CA PHE A 36 14.24 4.33 2.24
C PHE A 36 15.56 4.49 1.49
N CYS A 37 15.57 4.21 0.18
CA CYS A 37 16.76 4.39 -0.65
C CYS A 37 17.23 5.85 -0.65
N ILE A 38 16.30 6.80 -0.74
CA ILE A 38 16.60 8.24 -0.67
C ILE A 38 17.16 8.58 0.72
N LEU A 39 16.58 8.07 1.80
CA LEU A 39 17.07 8.29 3.15
C LEU A 39 18.47 7.73 3.36
N ILE A 40 18.77 6.52 2.86
CA ILE A 40 20.13 5.95 2.89
C ILE A 40 21.11 6.86 2.16
N LEU A 41 20.75 7.34 0.97
CA LEU A 41 21.59 8.26 0.20
C LEU A 41 21.84 9.55 1.00
N LEU A 42 20.82 10.09 1.65
CA LEU A 42 20.94 11.26 2.52
C LEU A 42 21.81 11.00 3.76
N VAL A 43 21.75 9.80 4.37
CA VAL A 43 22.64 9.42 5.49
C VAL A 43 24.09 9.49 5.05
N VAL A 44 24.42 8.93 3.88
CA VAL A 44 25.80 8.94 3.34
C VAL A 44 26.29 10.36 3.08
N LEU A 45 25.41 11.25 2.59
CA LEU A 45 25.78 12.64 2.29
C LEU A 45 25.85 13.56 3.52
N THR A 46 24.94 13.39 4.49
CA THR A 46 24.76 14.37 5.59
C THR A 46 25.31 13.91 6.92
N GLY A 47 25.28 12.60 7.21
CA GLY A 47 25.79 12.03 8.45
C GLY A 47 25.14 12.55 9.75
N SER A 48 23.93 13.11 9.71
CA SER A 48 23.28 13.72 10.88
C SER A 48 22.30 12.78 11.58
N LEU A 49 22.22 12.89 12.92
CA LEU A 49 21.31 12.12 13.78
C LEU A 49 19.84 12.21 13.31
N HIS A 50 19.47 13.34 12.71
CA HIS A 50 18.11 13.58 12.20
C HIS A 50 17.69 12.56 11.14
N VAL A 51 18.61 12.17 10.24
CA VAL A 51 18.27 11.22 9.17
C VAL A 51 18.03 9.81 9.73
N TYR A 52 18.71 9.43 10.81
CA TYR A 52 18.43 8.17 11.51
C TYR A 52 17.04 8.15 12.13
N ALA A 53 16.56 9.28 12.67
CA ALA A 53 15.20 9.39 13.18
C ALA A 53 14.16 9.25 12.05
N LEU A 54 14.43 9.83 10.88
CA LEU A 54 13.57 9.69 9.70
C LEU A 54 13.47 8.23 9.23
N ILE A 55 14.59 7.50 9.20
CA ILE A 55 14.61 6.06 8.87
C ILE A 55 13.79 5.25 9.87
N ALA A 56 13.96 5.51 11.18
CA ALA A 56 13.21 4.79 12.21
C ALA A 56 11.69 5.01 12.07
N ILE A 57 11.26 6.24 11.80
CA ILE A 57 9.84 6.58 11.60
C ILE A 57 9.30 5.93 10.33
N GLU A 58 10.07 5.93 9.24
CA GLU A 58 9.67 5.27 8.00
C GLU A 58 9.51 3.75 8.17
N LEU A 59 10.46 3.06 8.83
CA LEU A 59 10.32 1.64 9.14
C LEU A 59 9.11 1.35 10.04
N ALA A 60 8.84 2.21 11.03
CA ALA A 60 7.65 2.10 11.87
C ALA A 60 6.36 2.29 11.05
N LEU A 61 6.35 3.21 10.09
CA LEU A 61 5.23 3.45 9.19
C LEU A 61 5.01 2.24 8.27
N TRP A 62 6.07 1.69 7.68
CA TRP A 62 6.02 0.51 6.83
C TRP A 62 5.50 -0.72 7.59
N ALA A 63 5.97 -0.92 8.82
CA ALA A 63 5.48 -1.98 9.70
C ALA A 63 3.98 -1.81 10.03
N SER A 64 3.56 -0.58 10.37
CA SER A 64 2.16 -0.24 10.66
C SER A 64 1.25 -0.54 9.46
N VAL A 65 1.69 -0.19 8.25
CA VAL A 65 0.98 -0.49 7.01
C VAL A 65 0.87 -2.00 6.78
N LYS A 66 1.96 -2.76 6.91
CA LYS A 66 1.90 -4.23 6.72
C LYS A 66 1.01 -4.90 7.75
N TRP A 67 1.02 -4.42 8.99
CA TRP A 67 0.10 -4.87 10.03
C TRP A 67 -1.36 -4.54 9.68
N PHE A 68 -1.66 -3.31 9.25
CA PHE A 68 -3.00 -2.90 8.83
C PHE A 68 -3.53 -3.73 7.67
N VAL A 69 -2.71 -4.01 6.66
CA VAL A 69 -3.08 -4.86 5.52
C VAL A 69 -3.35 -6.30 5.96
N ASN A 70 -2.54 -6.83 6.87
CA ASN A 70 -2.76 -8.15 7.45
C ASN A 70 -4.08 -8.19 8.24
N GLU A 71 -4.39 -7.14 8.99
CA GLU A 71 -5.64 -7.02 9.74
C GLU A 71 -6.86 -6.98 8.81
N LEU A 72 -6.79 -6.19 7.72
CA LEU A 72 -7.84 -6.16 6.68
C LEU A 72 -8.06 -7.52 6.01
N ARG A 73 -7.02 -8.36 5.90
CA ARG A 73 -7.15 -9.72 5.37
C ARG A 73 -7.75 -10.71 6.38
N ASN A 74 -7.58 -10.43 7.68
CA ASN A 74 -8.12 -11.25 8.77
C ASN A 74 -9.56 -10.88 9.14
N THR A 75 -10.05 -9.72 8.75
CA THR A 75 -11.49 -9.45 8.83
C THR A 75 -12.23 -10.36 7.84
N PRO A 76 -13.27 -11.09 8.28
CA PRO A 76 -14.06 -11.94 7.39
C PRO A 76 -14.74 -11.04 6.35
N ILE A 77 -14.22 -11.06 5.13
CA ILE A 77 -14.95 -10.56 3.97
C ILE A 77 -16.22 -11.39 3.91
N PRO A 78 -17.44 -10.79 3.94
CA PRO A 78 -18.65 -11.51 3.63
C PRO A 78 -18.47 -12.17 2.28
N THR A 79 -18.21 -13.48 2.31
CA THR A 79 -18.26 -14.38 1.17
C THR A 79 -19.72 -14.42 0.73
N GLU A 80 -20.18 -13.40 0.00
CA GLU A 80 -21.44 -13.43 -0.75
C GLU A 80 -21.37 -14.38 -1.96
N ASP A 81 -20.70 -15.52 -1.80
CA ASP A 81 -20.59 -16.57 -2.81
C ASP A 81 -20.91 -17.98 -2.23
N VAL A 82 -21.51 -18.06 -1.04
CA VAL A 82 -22.26 -19.25 -0.59
C VAL A 82 -23.76 -19.20 -0.99
N GLN A 83 -24.22 -18.17 -1.71
CA GLN A 83 -25.63 -18.05 -2.13
C GLN A 83 -25.87 -18.14 -3.66
N SER A 84 -24.94 -18.71 -4.44
CA SER A 84 -25.23 -19.09 -5.85
C SER A 84 -25.37 -20.61 -6.07
N LYS A 85 -25.15 -21.43 -5.03
CA LYS A 85 -25.28 -22.90 -5.10
C LYS A 85 -26.41 -23.48 -4.25
N LYS A 86 -27.47 -22.69 -4.01
CA LYS A 86 -28.77 -23.18 -3.49
C LYS A 86 -29.93 -22.83 -4.43
N ALA A 87 -29.65 -22.80 -5.72
CA ALA A 87 -30.63 -23.10 -6.77
C ALA A 87 -30.26 -24.47 -7.36
N SER A 88 -30.43 -25.53 -6.57
CA SER A 88 -30.60 -26.89 -7.10
C SER A 88 -31.16 -27.82 -6.04
#